data_AF-A0A9P8Q9S3-F1
#
_entry.id   AF-A0A9P8Q9S3-F1
#
_cell.length_a   1.000
_cell.length_b   1.000
_cell.length_c   1.000
_cell.angle_alpha   90.00
_cell.angle_beta   90.00
_cell.angle_gamma   90.00
#
_symmetry.space_group_name_H-M   'P 1'
#
loop_
_entity.id
_entity.type
_entity.pdbx_description
1 polymer ?
#
loop_
_entity_poly.entity_id
_entity_poly.type
_entity_poly.pdbx_seq_one_letter_code
_entity_poly.pdbx_strand_id
1 'polypeptide(L)' 'ASFKGYHVFDKDTDKAIGFDHIAVSIDDIESTIAKIGSGGHWITKFNQDPELKGTGLLTDPDGYKIQIQSFDAFQ' A
#
# COMPACT_ATOMS: atom_id res chain seq x y z
N ALA A 1 28.02 -7.23 -11.16
CA ALA A 1 26.78 -7.74 -10.55
C ALA A 1 25.65 -6.80 -10.96
N SER A 2 24.56 -7.31 -11.52
CA SER A 2 23.37 -6.50 -11.81
C SER A 2 22.56 -6.30 -10.53
N PHE A 3 22.14 -5.06 -10.26
CA PHE A 3 21.24 -4.75 -9.15
C PHE A 3 19.91 -5.49 -9.36
N LYS A 4 19.53 -6.38 -8.43
CA LYS A 4 18.32 -7.22 -8.54
C LYS A 4 17.07 -6.59 -7.90
N GLY A 5 17.15 -5.33 -7.47
CA GLY A 5 16.09 -4.63 -6.76
C GLY A 5 16.29 -4.58 -5.24
N TYR A 6 15.40 -3.90 -4.53
CA TYR A 6 15.44 -3.73 -3.07
C TYR A 6 14.71 -4.85 -2.29
N HIS A 7 14.05 -5.77 -2.99
CA HIS A 7 13.27 -6.83 -2.37
C HIS A 7 14.17 -7.92 -1.77
N VAL A 8 13.94 -8.24 -0.51
CA VAL A 8 14.56 -9.39 0.17
C VAL A 8 13.53 -10.52 0.16
N PHE A 9 13.82 -11.59 -0.58
CA PHE A 9 12.98 -12.77 -0.65
C PHE A 9 13.49 -13.84 0.31
N ASP A 10 12.56 -14.64 0.82
CA ASP A 10 12.89 -15.80 1.62
C ASP A 10 13.68 -16.82 0.78
N LYS A 11 14.56 -17.58 1.43
CA LYS A 11 15.45 -18.51 0.74
C LYS A 11 14.73 -19.78 0.24
N ASP A 12 13.60 -20.12 0.86
CA ASP A 12 12.84 -21.35 0.60
C ASP A 12 11.46 -21.04 -0.01
N THR A 13 11.03 -19.78 0.00
CA THR A 13 9.74 -19.33 -0.53
C THR A 13 9.89 -18.05 -1.35
N ASP A 14 9.18 -17.92 -2.48
CA ASP A 14 9.19 -16.70 -3.31
C ASP A 14 8.46 -15.51 -2.66
N LYS A 15 8.34 -15.52 -1.33
CA LYS A 15 7.70 -14.45 -0.56
C LYS A 15 8.75 -13.39 -0.23
N ALA A 16 8.38 -12.12 -0.40
CA ALA A 16 9.16 -11.02 0.15
C ALA A 16 9.08 -11.07 1.70
N ILE A 17 10.24 -11.04 2.37
CA ILE A 17 10.37 -11.06 3.84
C ILE A 17 11.09 -9.83 4.41
N GLY A 18 11.46 -8.89 3.54
CA GLY A 18 12.07 -7.64 3.95
C GLY A 18 11.04 -6.53 4.10
N PHE A 19 11.30 -5.43 3.40
CA PHE A 19 10.37 -4.31 3.29
C PHE A 19 9.03 -4.75 2.68
N ASP A 20 7.92 -4.32 3.28
CA ASP A 20 6.57 -4.68 2.83
C ASP A 20 5.87 -3.54 2.08
N HIS A 21 5.67 -2.39 2.72
CA HIS A 21 4.95 -1.25 2.15
C HIS A 21 5.34 0.07 2.80
N ILE A 22 5.04 1.17 2.11
CA ILE A 22 5.06 2.54 2.67
C ILE A 22 3.65 2.84 3.18
N ALA A 23 3.53 3.43 4.38
CA ALA A 23 2.26 3.96 4.87
C ALA A 23 2.27 5.50 4.82
N VAL A 24 1.19 6.08 4.28
CA VAL A 24 0.99 7.53 4.22
C VAL A 24 -0.30 7.88 4.95
N SER A 25 -0.17 8.59 6.08
CA SER A 25 -1.30 9.17 6.82
C SER A 25 -1.76 10.46 6.15
N ILE A 26 -3.07 10.59 5.94
CA ILE A 26 -3.67 11.66 5.14
C ILE A 26 -4.84 12.28 5.91
N ASP A 27 -4.81 13.61 6.04
CA ASP A 27 -5.88 14.36 6.71
C ASP A 27 -7.18 14.36 5.88
N ASP A 28 -7.10 14.74 4.59
CA ASP A 28 -8.23 14.72 3.65
C ASP A 28 -8.19 13.47 2.75
N ILE A 29 -8.56 12.34 3.36
CA ILE A 29 -8.48 11.03 2.71
C ILE A 29 -9.47 10.89 1.55
N GLU A 30 -10.67 11.44 1.68
CA GLU A 30 -11.73 11.37 0.65
C GLU A 30 -11.32 12.09 -0.63
N SER A 31 -10.78 13.31 -0.52
CA SER A 31 -10.23 14.05 -1.66
C SER A 31 -9.08 13.30 -2.32
N THR A 32 -8.24 12.63 -1.53
CA THR A 32 -7.11 11.87 -2.06
C THR A 32 -7.57 10.61 -2.81
N ILE A 33 -8.54 9.87 -2.26
CA ILE A 33 -9.15 8.72 -2.95
C ILE A 33 -9.80 9.17 -4.26
N ALA A 34 -10.51 10.30 -4.27
CA ALA A 34 -11.11 10.86 -5.47
C ALA A 34 -10.05 11.23 -6.54
N LYS A 35 -8.91 11.80 -6.13
CA LYS A 35 -7.78 12.12 -7.03
C LYS A 35 -7.11 10.88 -7.60
N ILE A 36 -6.94 9.82 -6.79
CA ILE A 36 -6.42 8.54 -7.27
C ILE A 36 -7.39 7.93 -8.28
N GLY A 37 -8.69 8.03 -8.00
CA GLY A 37 -9.76 7.63 -8.90
C GLY A 37 -9.66 6.17 -9.35
N SER A 38 -10.19 5.87 -10.53
CA SER A 38 -10.11 4.55 -11.17
C SER A 38 -8.75 4.27 -11.82
N GLY A 39 -7.85 5.26 -11.88
CA GLY A 39 -6.53 5.12 -12.48
C GLY A 39 -5.50 4.47 -11.56
N GLY A 40 -5.74 4.47 -10.24
CA GLY A 40 -4.88 3.78 -9.28
C GLY A 40 -5.00 2.26 -9.36
N HIS A 41 -3.88 1.56 -9.19
CA HIS A 41 -3.86 0.10 -9.09
C HIS A 41 -4.12 -0.32 -7.65
N TRP A 42 -5.39 -0.52 -7.31
CA TRP A 42 -5.81 -0.92 -5.97
C TRP A 42 -5.65 -2.43 -5.75
N ILE A 43 -4.96 -2.82 -4.69
CA ILE A 43 -4.99 -4.18 -4.16
C ILE A 43 -6.25 -4.35 -3.28
N THR A 44 -6.46 -3.40 -2.37
CA THR A 44 -7.61 -3.35 -1.46
C THR A 44 -8.14 -1.92 -1.45
N LYS A 45 -9.40 -1.71 -1.85
CA LYS A 45 -9.96 -0.35 -1.85
C LYS A 45 -10.15 0.16 -0.42
N PHE A 46 -10.22 1.48 -0.28
CA PHE A 46 -10.44 2.12 1.01
C PHE A 46 -11.66 1.53 1.73
N ASN A 47 -11.53 1.21 3.02
CA ASN A 47 -12.57 0.62 3.88
C ASN A 47 -13.11 -0.76 3.45
N GLN A 48 -12.53 -1.42 2.43
CA GLN A 48 -12.98 -2.77 2.04
C GLN A 48 -12.57 -3.85 3.03
N ASP A 49 -11.45 -3.68 3.71
CA ASP A 49 -11.06 -4.58 4.78
C ASP A 49 -11.94 -4.31 6.03
N PRO A 50 -12.66 -5.31 6.56
CA PRO A 50 -13.47 -5.14 7.76
C PRO A 50 -12.63 -4.96 9.04
N GLU A 51 -11.41 -5.49 9.07
CA GLU A 51 -10.51 -5.43 10.22
C GLU A 51 -9.65 -4.15 10.21
N LEU A 52 -9.41 -3.58 9.02
CA LEU A 52 -8.58 -2.38 8.84
C LEU A 52 -9.40 -1.18 8.31
N LYS A 53 -10.39 -0.74 9.08
CA LYS A 53 -11.14 0.49 8.78
C LYS A 53 -10.23 1.71 8.74
N GLY A 54 -10.55 2.66 7.87
CA GLY A 54 -9.75 3.86 7.64
C GLY A 54 -8.52 3.64 6.75
N THR A 55 -8.39 2.48 6.09
CA THR A 55 -7.21 2.17 5.26
C THR A 55 -7.57 1.67 3.87
N GLY A 56 -6.61 1.78 2.95
CA GLY A 56 -6.60 1.16 1.63
C GLY A 56 -5.18 0.86 1.16
N LEU A 57 -5.04 -0.04 0.20
CA LEU A 57 -3.75 -0.52 -0.30
C LEU A 57 -3.70 -0.48 -1.83
N LEU A 58 -2.67 0.16 -2.37
CA LEU A 58 -2.42 0.28 -3.80
C LEU A 58 -0.97 -0.05 -4.14
N THR A 59 -0.68 -0.19 -5.44
CA THR A 59 0.69 -0.32 -5.96
C THR A 59 1.09 0.84 -6.83
N ASP A 60 2.38 1.18 -6.78
CA ASP A 60 3.02 2.04 -7.78
C ASP A 60 3.35 1.25 -9.06
N PRO A 61 3.83 1.91 -10.13
CA PRO A 61 4.21 1.23 -11.38
C PRO A 61 5.33 0.19 -11.25
N ASP A 62 6.16 0.29 -10.21
CA ASP A 62 7.24 -0.65 -9.91
C ASP A 62 6.77 -1.84 -9.06
N GLY A 63 5.51 -1.81 -8.61
CA GLY A 63 4.87 -2.87 -7.82
C GLY A 63 5.05 -2.71 -6.30
N TYR A 64 5.60 -1.59 -5.81
CA TYR A 64 5.68 -1.33 -4.38
C TYR A 64 4.30 -1.03 -3.80
N LYS A 65 4.02 -1.64 -2.65
CA LYS A 65 2.78 -1.44 -1.91
C LYS A 65 2.81 -0.10 -1.17
N ILE A 66 1.74 0.66 -1.34
CA ILE A 66 1.48 1.92 -0.66
C ILE A 66 0.16 1.79 0.08
N GLN A 67 0.25 1.76 1.41
CA GLN A 67 -0.92 1.90 2.27
C GLN A 67 -1.25 3.37 2.42
N ILE A 68 -2.48 3.73 2.07
CA ILE A 68 -3.04 5.03 2.44
C ILE A 68 -3.97 4.82 3.63
N GLN A 69 -3.92 5.74 4.59
CA GLN A 69 -4.75 5.67 5.78
C GLN A 69 -5.22 7.07 6.17
N SER A 70 -6.42 7.15 6.72
CA SER A 70 -6.86 8.39 7.35
C SER A 70 -5.96 8.69 8.55
N PHE A 71 -5.75 9.98 8.83
CA PHE A 71 -4.90 10.42 9.94
C PHE A 71 -5.33 9.82 11.30
N ASP A 72 -6.62 9.54 11.45
CA ASP A 72 -7.27 8.99 12.64
C ASP A 72 -7.48 7.47 12.60
N ALA A 73 -7.02 6.76 11.56
CA ALA A 73 -7.32 5.33 11.35
C ALA A 73 -6.89 4.40 12.50
N PHE A 74 -5.92 4.82 13.32
CA PHE A 74 -5.34 4.02 14.40
C PHE A 74 -5.26 4.77 15.74
N GLN A 75 -6.07 5.81 15.92
CA GLN A 75 -6.14 6.54 17.19
C GLN A 75 -7.06 5.87 18.21
#